data_AF-A0A182SMY5-F1
#
_entry.id   AF-A0A182SMY5-F1
#
_cell.length_a   1.000
_cell.length_b   1.000
_cell.length_c   1.000
_cell.angle_alpha   90.00
_cell.angle_beta   90.00
_cell.angle_gamma   90.00
#
_symmetry.space_group_name_H-M   'P 1'
#
loop_
_entity.id
_entity.type
_entity.pdbx_description
1 polymer ?
#
loop_
_entity_poly.entity_id
_entity_poly.type
_entity_poly.pdbx_seq_one_letter_code
_entity_poly.pdbx_strand_id
1 'polypeptide(L)'
;MATLQEVVGKLNEFAPENLAEKWDNVGLLVEPRNSTSLITNILLTIDLTEAVVKEAQEKNVQMIISYHPPIFAPLKRLTQASWKERIVIDCIRSDIAIYSPHTCWDNVSNGVNDWLAASLPYASSRPILENPINSAFGAGRLCEIKGDPIKERDAAQLIIRHTQMDCAMVSFAPSVEANRMIRTYAVCAGSGASVLKGVQADMYITGEMSHHETF
;
A
#
# COMPACT_ATOMS: atom_id res chain seq x y z
N MET A 1 23.89 -7.57 -10.68
CA MET A 1 22.83 -8.50 -11.08
C MET A 1 22.70 -9.52 -9.97
N ALA A 2 21.48 -9.81 -9.53
CA ALA A 2 21.21 -10.66 -8.37
C ALA A 2 20.34 -11.85 -8.79
N THR A 3 20.46 -12.97 -8.10
CA THR A 3 19.53 -14.09 -8.20
C THR A 3 18.16 -13.69 -7.67
N LEU A 4 17.11 -14.42 -8.07
CA LEU A 4 15.77 -14.20 -7.55
C LEU A 4 15.73 -14.27 -6.02
N GLN A 5 16.41 -15.25 -5.43
CA GLN A 5 16.44 -15.45 -3.97
C GLN A 5 17.12 -14.28 -3.24
N GLU A 6 18.19 -13.71 -3.80
CA GLU A 6 18.82 -12.51 -3.24
C GLU A 6 17.88 -11.30 -3.28
N VAL A 7 17.17 -11.09 -4.41
CA VAL A 7 16.20 -10.00 -4.53
C VAL A 7 15.04 -10.18 -3.56
N VAL A 8 14.43 -11.37 -3.52
CA VAL A 8 13.34 -11.70 -2.58
C VAL A 8 13.80 -11.55 -1.13
N GLY A 9 15.01 -12.01 -0.81
CA GLY A 9 15.61 -11.83 0.52
C GLY A 9 15.71 -10.35 0.91
N LYS A 10 16.13 -9.48 -0.01
CA LYS A 10 16.18 -8.03 0.23
C LYS A 10 14.82 -7.38 0.35
N LEU A 11 13.83 -7.83 -0.42
CA LEU A 11 12.45 -7.36 -0.28
C LEU A 11 11.86 -7.76 1.08
N ASN A 12 12.14 -8.98 1.54
CA ASN A 12 11.71 -9.45 2.86
C ASN A 12 12.49 -8.79 4.02
N GLU A 13 13.75 -8.38 3.83
CA GLU A 13 14.46 -7.53 4.79
C GLU A 13 13.81 -6.13 4.90
N PHE A 14 13.35 -5.58 3.77
CA PHE A 14 12.72 -4.27 3.70
C PHE A 14 11.30 -4.27 4.28
N ALA A 15 10.47 -5.23 3.88
CA ALA A 15 9.12 -5.42 4.37
C ALA A 15 8.86 -6.90 4.69
N PRO A 16 9.22 -7.34 5.91
CA PRO A 16 9.08 -8.74 6.32
C PRO A 16 7.65 -9.28 6.14
N GLU A 17 7.53 -10.43 5.48
CA GLU A 17 6.23 -11.06 5.18
C GLU A 17 5.41 -11.38 6.43
N ASN A 18 6.07 -11.59 7.59
CA ASN A 18 5.39 -11.82 8.86
C ASN A 18 4.69 -10.57 9.44
N LEU A 19 4.87 -9.40 8.83
CA LEU A 19 4.15 -8.18 9.17
C LEU A 19 2.85 -8.04 8.36
N ALA A 20 2.60 -8.89 7.39
CA ALA A 20 1.35 -8.88 6.63
C ALA A 20 0.14 -9.27 7.52
N GLU A 21 -1.03 -8.80 7.12
CA GLU A 21 -2.28 -9.21 7.73
C GLU A 21 -2.58 -10.70 7.49
N LYS A 22 -3.24 -11.35 8.45
CA LYS A 22 -3.48 -12.81 8.41
C LYS A 22 -4.28 -13.30 7.21
N TRP A 23 -5.08 -12.42 6.60
CA TRP A 23 -5.92 -12.73 5.45
C TRP A 23 -5.20 -12.50 4.11
N ASP A 24 -4.02 -11.90 4.15
CA ASP A 24 -3.34 -11.41 2.96
C ASP A 24 -2.52 -12.51 2.26
N ASN A 25 -2.14 -12.25 1.00
CA ASN A 25 -1.27 -13.12 0.22
C ASN A 25 -0.07 -12.33 -0.34
N VAL A 26 0.99 -12.25 0.46
CA VAL A 26 2.21 -11.50 0.16
C VAL A 26 3.37 -12.42 -0.24
N GLY A 27 4.49 -11.83 -0.64
CA GLY A 27 5.72 -12.54 -0.97
C GLY A 27 5.85 -12.88 -2.45
N LEU A 28 6.64 -13.90 -2.75
CA LEU A 28 6.82 -14.41 -4.12
C LEU A 28 5.60 -15.25 -4.52
N LEU A 29 4.77 -14.72 -5.41
CA LEU A 29 3.52 -15.33 -5.86
C LEU A 29 3.68 -16.21 -7.11
N VAL A 30 4.60 -15.84 -8.00
CA VAL A 30 4.96 -16.62 -9.19
C VAL A 30 6.47 -16.69 -9.29
N GLU A 31 7.00 -17.90 -9.26
CA GLU A 31 8.41 -18.18 -9.54
C GLU A 31 8.57 -18.51 -11.04
N PRO A 32 9.60 -17.96 -11.72
CA PRO A 32 9.90 -18.30 -13.11
C PRO A 32 10.40 -19.74 -13.21
N ARG A 33 10.23 -20.36 -14.38
CA ARG A 33 10.72 -21.73 -14.62
C ARG A 33 12.25 -21.77 -14.63
N ASN A 34 12.90 -20.76 -15.21
CA ASN A 34 14.34 -20.64 -15.20
C ASN A 34 14.85 -19.92 -13.94
N SER A 35 15.10 -20.67 -12.88
CA SER A 35 15.63 -20.16 -11.60
C SER A 35 17.09 -19.71 -11.64
N THR A 36 17.80 -19.93 -12.76
CA THR A 36 19.20 -19.49 -12.94
C THR A 36 19.32 -18.12 -13.59
N SER A 37 18.21 -17.57 -14.10
CA SER A 37 18.19 -16.22 -14.68
C SER A 37 18.45 -15.17 -13.60
N LEU A 38 19.39 -14.26 -13.88
CA LEU A 38 19.64 -13.12 -13.01
C LEU A 38 18.56 -12.05 -13.22
N ILE A 39 18.12 -11.43 -12.14
CA ILE A 39 17.23 -10.28 -12.17
C ILE A 39 18.08 -9.05 -12.52
N THR A 40 17.80 -8.47 -13.69
CA THR A 40 18.45 -7.23 -14.17
C THR A 40 17.45 -6.08 -14.25
N ASN A 41 16.21 -6.37 -14.62
CA ASN A 41 15.12 -5.41 -14.74
C ASN A 41 13.94 -5.82 -13.86
N ILE A 42 13.49 -4.89 -13.01
CA ILE A 42 12.29 -5.02 -12.18
C ILE A 42 11.29 -3.94 -12.60
N LEU A 43 10.03 -4.33 -12.82
CA LEU A 43 8.93 -3.39 -13.03
C LEU A 43 8.11 -3.26 -11.74
N LEU A 44 7.84 -2.01 -11.33
CA LEU A 44 6.99 -1.71 -10.19
C LEU A 44 5.61 -1.30 -10.67
N THR A 45 4.54 -1.84 -10.08
CA THR A 45 3.17 -1.43 -10.38
C THR A 45 2.31 -1.46 -9.11
N ILE A 46 1.22 -0.68 -9.10
CA ILE A 46 0.18 -0.83 -8.07
C ILE A 46 -0.66 -2.06 -8.39
N ASP A 47 -1.30 -2.05 -9.56
CA ASP A 47 -2.10 -3.15 -10.07
C ASP A 47 -1.39 -3.83 -11.25
N LEU A 48 -1.24 -5.15 -11.16
CA LEU A 48 -0.80 -5.93 -12.31
C LEU A 48 -2.00 -6.19 -13.23
N THR A 49 -1.96 -5.59 -14.42
CA THR A 49 -2.95 -5.78 -15.50
C THR A 49 -2.31 -6.48 -16.70
N GLU A 50 -3.11 -7.01 -17.62
CA GLU A 50 -2.60 -7.62 -18.87
C GLU A 50 -1.74 -6.65 -19.69
N ALA A 51 -2.06 -5.35 -19.68
CA ALA A 51 -1.27 -4.31 -20.35
C ALA A 51 0.11 -4.13 -19.69
N VAL A 52 0.18 -4.20 -18.36
CA VAL A 52 1.46 -4.13 -17.61
C VAL A 52 2.30 -5.38 -17.85
N VAL A 53 1.69 -6.56 -17.96
CA VAL A 53 2.41 -7.78 -18.36
C VAL A 53 3.03 -7.62 -19.75
N LYS A 54 2.27 -7.08 -20.71
CA LYS A 54 2.77 -6.80 -22.05
C LYS A 54 3.93 -5.79 -22.03
N GLU A 55 3.82 -4.71 -21.26
CA GLU A 55 4.90 -3.75 -21.06
C GLU A 55 6.16 -4.43 -20.49
N ALA A 56 6.01 -5.29 -19.48
CA ALA A 56 7.11 -6.03 -18.87
C ALA A 56 7.83 -6.94 -19.88
N GLN A 57 7.07 -7.62 -20.74
CA GLN A 57 7.61 -8.43 -21.83
C GLN A 57 8.39 -7.59 -22.85
N GLU A 58 7.82 -6.47 -23.30
CA GLU A 58 8.46 -5.54 -24.25
C GLU A 58 9.76 -4.95 -23.68
N LYS A 59 9.80 -4.70 -22.37
CA LYS A 59 10.97 -4.16 -21.65
C LYS A 59 11.96 -5.23 -21.19
N ASN A 60 11.74 -6.52 -21.50
CA ASN A 60 12.57 -7.63 -21.04
C ASN A 60 12.78 -7.59 -19.51
N VAL A 61 11.69 -7.51 -18.76
CA VAL A 61 11.65 -7.55 -17.29
C VAL A 61 11.72 -8.99 -16.81
N GLN A 62 12.43 -9.27 -15.72
CA GLN A 62 12.49 -10.61 -15.11
C GLN A 62 11.60 -10.71 -13.87
N MET A 63 11.21 -9.59 -13.28
CA MET A 63 10.40 -9.55 -12.07
C MET A 63 9.47 -8.35 -12.05
N ILE A 64 8.22 -8.59 -11.70
CA ILE A 64 7.23 -7.57 -11.41
C ILE A 64 7.00 -7.53 -9.90
N ILE A 65 7.09 -6.35 -9.31
CA ILE A 65 6.64 -6.08 -7.95
C ILE A 65 5.29 -5.35 -8.06
N SER A 66 4.21 -6.05 -7.72
CA SER A 66 2.85 -5.53 -7.75
C SER A 66 2.39 -5.25 -6.33
N TYR A 67 2.01 -4.01 -6.01
CA TYR A 67 1.52 -3.68 -4.67
C TYR A 67 0.29 -4.51 -4.30
N HIS A 68 -0.73 -4.55 -5.17
CA HIS A 68 -1.86 -5.46 -5.00
C HIS A 68 -1.51 -6.86 -5.52
N PRO A 69 -1.79 -7.94 -4.77
CA PRO A 69 -1.47 -9.29 -5.18
C PRO A 69 -2.44 -9.77 -6.29
N PRO A 70 -1.95 -10.10 -7.50
CA PRO A 70 -2.82 -10.60 -8.58
C PRO A 70 -3.44 -11.96 -8.23
N ILE A 71 -2.73 -12.76 -7.43
CA ILE A 71 -3.24 -13.98 -6.79
C ILE A 71 -3.69 -13.61 -5.38
N PHE A 72 -4.84 -12.96 -5.23
CA PHE A 72 -5.37 -12.60 -3.91
C PHE A 72 -6.09 -13.77 -3.22
N ALA A 73 -6.84 -14.54 -4.01
CA ALA A 73 -7.51 -15.76 -3.55
C ALA A 73 -6.89 -16.99 -4.22
N PRO A 74 -6.90 -18.17 -3.57
CA PRO A 74 -6.35 -19.38 -4.15
C PRO A 74 -6.96 -19.74 -5.51
N LEU A 75 -6.11 -19.86 -6.53
CA LEU A 75 -6.52 -20.29 -7.87
C LEU A 75 -6.67 -21.81 -7.89
N LYS A 76 -7.90 -22.31 -8.02
CA LYS A 76 -8.17 -23.75 -8.13
C LYS A 76 -7.78 -24.34 -9.49
N ARG A 77 -7.75 -23.49 -10.54
CA ARG A 77 -7.46 -23.86 -11.93
C ARG A 77 -6.79 -22.68 -12.65
N LEU A 78 -5.96 -22.97 -13.64
CA LEU A 78 -5.35 -21.99 -14.57
C LEU A 78 -5.77 -22.35 -16.00
N THR A 79 -6.79 -21.66 -16.50
CA THR A 79 -7.48 -21.97 -17.76
C THR A 79 -7.66 -20.77 -18.67
N GLN A 80 -7.04 -19.63 -18.35
CA GLN A 80 -7.18 -18.34 -19.05
C GLN A 80 -8.61 -17.75 -19.02
N ALA A 81 -9.50 -18.32 -18.20
CA ALA A 81 -10.91 -17.92 -18.15
C ALA A 81 -11.09 -16.51 -17.59
N SER A 82 -10.33 -16.17 -16.55
CA SER A 82 -10.26 -14.82 -15.98
C SER A 82 -8.98 -14.08 -16.38
N TRP A 83 -9.04 -12.74 -16.31
CA TRP A 83 -7.87 -11.88 -16.54
C TRP A 83 -6.73 -12.16 -15.55
N LYS A 84 -7.05 -12.49 -14.29
CA LYS A 84 -6.06 -12.89 -13.27
C LYS A 84 -5.32 -14.17 -13.66
N GLU A 85 -6.05 -15.18 -14.17
CA GLU A 85 -5.42 -16.40 -14.68
C GLU A 85 -4.52 -16.11 -15.89
N ARG A 86 -4.96 -15.25 -16.82
CA ARG A 86 -4.16 -14.89 -18.00
C ARG A 86 -2.85 -14.22 -17.61
N ILE A 87 -2.88 -13.26 -16.69
CA ILE A 87 -1.69 -12.62 -16.13
C ILE A 87 -0.70 -13.65 -15.58
N VAL A 88 -1.17 -14.56 -14.73
CA VAL A 88 -0.31 -15.59 -14.13
C VAL A 88 0.27 -16.50 -15.21
N ILE A 89 -0.55 -16.96 -16.16
CA ILE A 89 -0.10 -17.83 -17.26
C ILE A 89 0.94 -17.13 -18.14
N ASP A 90 0.71 -15.86 -18.48
CA ASP A 90 1.62 -15.10 -19.35
C ASP A 90 2.94 -14.80 -18.64
N CYS A 91 2.92 -14.44 -17.35
CA CYS A 91 4.15 -14.29 -16.56
C CYS A 91 4.93 -15.61 -16.46
N ILE A 92 4.27 -16.74 -16.21
CA ILE A 92 4.92 -18.07 -16.21
C ILE A 92 5.56 -18.36 -17.57
N ARG A 93 4.85 -18.12 -18.67
CA ARG A 93 5.34 -18.37 -20.04
C ARG A 93 6.52 -17.48 -20.43
N SER A 94 6.59 -16.29 -19.85
CA SER A 94 7.65 -15.32 -20.11
C SER A 94 8.80 -15.36 -19.09
N ASP A 95 8.81 -16.34 -18.18
CA ASP A 95 9.79 -16.42 -17.08
C ASP A 95 9.88 -15.12 -16.26
N ILE A 96 8.73 -14.49 -16.00
CA ILE A 96 8.61 -13.27 -15.20
C ILE A 96 8.13 -13.63 -13.80
N ALA A 97 8.95 -13.35 -12.79
CA ALA A 97 8.56 -13.50 -11.39
C ALA A 97 7.50 -12.46 -10.99
N ILE A 98 6.60 -12.81 -10.08
CA ILE A 98 5.65 -11.87 -9.46
C ILE A 98 5.87 -11.86 -7.95
N TYR A 99 6.14 -10.70 -7.38
CA TYR A 99 6.20 -10.48 -5.94
C TYR A 99 5.18 -9.42 -5.52
N SER A 100 4.57 -9.58 -4.34
CA SER A 100 3.64 -8.60 -3.80
C SER A 100 3.87 -8.36 -2.31
N PRO A 101 4.22 -7.14 -1.89
CA PRO A 101 4.39 -6.85 -0.46
C PRO A 101 3.06 -6.48 0.23
N HIS A 102 2.14 -5.82 -0.47
CA HIS A 102 0.83 -5.40 0.03
C HIS A 102 0.84 -4.92 1.49
N THR A 103 0.13 -5.60 2.41
CA THR A 103 0.01 -5.13 3.80
C THR A 103 1.30 -5.18 4.61
N CYS A 104 2.32 -5.97 4.23
CA CYS A 104 3.60 -5.90 4.95
C CYS A 104 4.26 -4.52 4.73
N TRP A 105 4.11 -3.92 3.55
CA TRP A 105 4.61 -2.57 3.29
C TRP A 105 3.73 -1.48 3.92
N ASP A 106 2.44 -1.73 4.12
CA ASP A 106 1.59 -0.83 4.90
C ASP A 106 1.99 -0.81 6.38
N ASN A 107 2.43 -1.96 6.90
CA ASN A 107 2.67 -2.18 8.32
C ASN A 107 4.11 -1.85 8.78
N VAL A 108 5.10 -1.83 7.87
CA VAL A 108 6.48 -1.47 8.22
C VAL A 108 6.65 0.01 8.55
N SER A 109 7.68 0.34 9.33
CA SER A 109 8.10 1.73 9.50
C SER A 109 8.72 2.27 8.20
N ASN A 110 8.50 3.55 7.93
CA ASN A 110 8.82 4.19 6.64
C ASN A 110 8.09 3.55 5.44
N GLY A 111 6.93 2.93 5.71
CA GLY A 111 6.06 2.31 4.71
C GLY A 111 5.08 3.30 4.08
N VAL A 112 4.04 2.75 3.43
CA VAL A 112 3.01 3.55 2.71
C VAL A 112 2.28 4.51 3.64
N ASN A 113 1.93 4.05 4.85
CA ASN A 113 1.23 4.88 5.83
C ASN A 113 2.12 5.99 6.41
N ASP A 114 3.43 5.78 6.53
CA ASP A 114 4.37 6.82 6.96
C ASP A 114 4.59 7.87 5.86
N TRP A 115 4.67 7.44 4.59
CA TRP A 115 4.68 8.34 3.45
C TRP A 115 3.44 9.24 3.45
N LEU A 116 2.25 8.67 3.58
CA LEU A 116 1.00 9.44 3.63
C LEU A 116 0.92 10.33 4.88
N ALA A 117 1.39 9.87 6.04
CA ALA A 117 1.45 10.66 7.26
C ALA A 117 2.32 11.92 7.10
N ALA A 118 3.39 11.84 6.30
CA ALA A 118 4.30 12.95 6.01
C ALA A 118 3.70 14.03 5.09
N SER A 119 2.45 13.88 4.65
CA SER A 119 1.69 14.94 3.98
C SER A 119 1.46 16.16 4.88
N LEU A 120 1.49 15.98 6.20
CA LEU A 120 1.42 17.03 7.21
C LEU A 120 2.64 16.94 8.14
N PRO A 121 3.09 18.06 8.72
CA PRO A 121 4.18 18.01 9.68
C PRO A 121 3.71 17.40 11.01
N TYR A 122 4.37 16.33 11.46
CA TYR A 122 4.06 15.67 12.74
C TYR A 122 5.26 15.66 13.71
N ALA A 123 4.95 15.79 15.00
CA ALA A 123 5.91 15.66 16.10
C ALA A 123 6.06 14.19 16.53
N SER A 124 4.98 13.43 16.44
CA SER A 124 4.93 12.01 16.76
C SER A 124 3.99 11.28 15.79
N SER A 125 4.27 10.00 15.57
CA SER A 125 3.46 9.09 14.76
C SER A 125 3.60 7.70 15.37
N ARG A 126 2.48 6.98 15.49
CA ARG A 126 2.46 5.58 15.95
C ARG A 126 1.44 4.77 15.16
N PRO A 127 1.63 3.45 15.00
CA PRO A 127 0.61 2.59 14.41
C PRO A 127 -0.72 2.68 15.16
N ILE A 128 -1.83 2.55 14.42
CA ILE A 128 -3.18 2.52 15.01
C ILE A 128 -3.48 1.12 15.54
N LEU A 129 -3.22 0.10 14.72
CA LEU A 129 -3.28 -1.30 15.10
C LEU A 129 -1.85 -1.81 15.21
N GLU A 130 -1.29 -1.75 16.42
CA GLU A 130 0.11 -2.13 16.68
C GLU A 130 0.35 -3.63 16.50
N ASN A 131 1.50 -3.98 15.92
CA ASN A 131 1.98 -5.34 15.90
C ASN A 131 2.33 -5.79 17.34
N PRO A 132 1.89 -6.97 17.78
CA PRO A 132 2.03 -7.40 19.18
C PRO A 132 3.48 -7.69 19.60
N ILE A 133 4.39 -7.88 18.64
CA ILE A 133 5.81 -8.17 18.92
C ILE A 133 6.64 -6.88 18.92
N ASN A 134 6.34 -5.94 18.02
CA ASN A 134 7.03 -4.67 17.91
C ASN A 134 6.05 -3.54 17.56
N SER A 135 5.77 -2.67 18.52
CA SER A 135 4.82 -1.55 18.38
C SER A 135 5.28 -0.45 17.41
N ALA A 136 6.50 -0.52 16.88
CA ALA A 136 6.92 0.34 15.77
C ALA A 136 6.25 -0.04 14.43
N PHE A 137 5.68 -1.24 14.34
CA PHE A 137 4.99 -1.76 13.15
C PHE A 137 3.49 -1.89 13.40
N GLY A 138 2.71 -1.89 12.34
CA GLY A 138 1.25 -2.07 12.39
C GLY A 138 0.51 -1.19 11.40
N ALA A 139 -0.81 -1.36 11.34
CA ALA A 139 -1.65 -0.70 10.34
C ALA A 139 -1.97 0.76 10.72
N GLY A 140 -2.04 1.61 9.69
CA GLY A 140 -2.37 3.03 9.80
C GLY A 140 -1.38 3.82 10.67
N ARG A 141 -1.57 5.14 10.79
CA ARG A 141 -0.84 5.98 11.75
C ARG A 141 -1.77 6.98 12.43
N LEU A 142 -1.59 7.15 13.73
CA LEU A 142 -2.12 8.31 14.46
C LEU A 142 -0.97 9.28 14.70
N CYS A 143 -1.14 10.51 14.26
CA CYS A 143 -0.11 11.53 14.26
C CYS A 143 -0.54 12.77 15.07
N GLU A 144 0.43 13.40 15.72
CA GLU A 144 0.27 14.71 16.37
C GLU A 144 1.01 15.76 15.56
N ILE A 145 0.34 16.86 15.21
CA ILE A 145 0.91 17.94 14.41
C ILE A 145 2.08 18.60 15.13
N LYS A 146 3.16 18.84 14.38
CA LYS A 146 4.32 19.57 14.88
C LYS A 146 4.05 21.08 14.91
N GLY A 147 4.04 21.66 16.11
CA GLY A 147 3.91 23.10 16.31
C GLY A 147 2.46 23.55 16.52
N ASP A 148 2.09 24.66 15.90
CA ASP A 148 0.74 25.20 16.00
C ASP A 148 -0.28 24.35 15.24
N PRO A 149 -1.55 24.30 15.69
CA PRO A 149 -2.62 23.66 14.95
C PRO A 149 -2.70 24.15 13.50
N ILE A 150 -3.13 23.27 12.60
CA ILE A 150 -3.32 23.61 11.18
C ILE A 150 -4.81 23.70 10.90
N LYS A 151 -5.21 24.60 10.01
CA LYS A 151 -6.58 24.68 9.51
C LYS A 151 -6.92 23.45 8.67
N GLU A 152 -8.07 22.82 8.91
CA GLU A 152 -8.49 21.59 8.22
C GLU A 152 -8.50 21.73 6.68
N ARG A 153 -8.84 22.91 6.15
CA ARG A 153 -8.83 23.16 4.69
C ARG A 153 -7.42 23.26 4.14
N ASP A 154 -6.51 23.87 4.90
CA ASP A 154 -5.10 23.99 4.50
C ASP A 154 -4.44 22.60 4.57
N ALA A 155 -4.78 21.80 5.58
CA ALA A 155 -4.34 20.41 5.69
C ALA A 155 -4.82 19.56 4.50
N ALA A 156 -6.10 19.67 4.11
CA ALA A 156 -6.62 18.98 2.93
C ALA A 156 -5.85 19.37 1.64
N GLN A 157 -5.52 20.64 1.45
CA GLN A 157 -4.73 21.09 0.30
C GLN A 157 -3.30 20.54 0.32
N LEU A 158 -2.66 20.47 1.49
CA LEU A 158 -1.33 19.88 1.65
C LEU A 158 -1.34 18.38 1.30
N ILE A 159 -2.37 17.65 1.75
CA ILE A 159 -2.56 16.23 1.42
C ILE A 159 -2.72 16.04 -0.09
N ILE A 160 -3.62 16.78 -0.73
CA ILE A 160 -3.84 16.74 -2.19
C ILE A 160 -2.54 17.03 -2.95
N ARG A 161 -1.76 18.02 -2.50
CA ARG A 161 -0.48 18.36 -3.14
C ARG A 161 0.56 17.26 -2.94
N HIS A 162 0.61 16.66 -1.75
CA HIS A 162 1.53 15.57 -1.43
C HIS A 162 1.24 14.32 -2.27
N THR A 163 -0.03 13.96 -2.42
CA THR A 163 -0.47 12.79 -3.19
C THR A 163 -0.53 13.05 -4.69
N GLN A 164 -0.39 14.30 -5.13
CA GLN A 164 -0.53 14.73 -6.54
C GLN A 164 -1.87 14.33 -7.16
N MET A 165 -2.93 14.27 -6.35
CA MET A 165 -4.26 13.92 -6.84
C MET A 165 -4.95 15.12 -7.49
N ASP A 166 -5.61 14.90 -8.62
CA ASP A 166 -6.41 15.93 -9.29
C ASP A 166 -7.67 16.30 -8.50
N CYS A 167 -8.21 15.34 -7.73
CA CYS A 167 -9.40 15.54 -6.91
C CYS A 167 -9.33 14.73 -5.61
N ALA A 168 -9.95 15.24 -4.55
CA ALA A 168 -10.18 14.51 -3.31
C ALA A 168 -11.58 14.80 -2.79
N MET A 169 -12.23 13.77 -2.24
CA MET A 169 -13.46 13.96 -1.49
C MET A 169 -13.11 14.43 -0.09
N VAL A 170 -13.61 15.60 0.30
CA VAL A 170 -13.36 16.16 1.63
C VAL A 170 -14.69 16.39 2.32
N SER A 171 -14.91 15.69 3.43
CA SER A 171 -16.02 15.95 4.33
C SER A 171 -15.51 16.75 5.51
N PHE A 172 -16.08 17.93 5.72
CA PHE A 172 -15.78 18.78 6.87
C PHE A 172 -16.86 18.58 7.93
N ALA A 173 -16.47 18.63 9.20
CA ALA A 173 -17.45 18.60 10.29
C ALA A 173 -18.47 19.74 10.10
N PRO A 174 -19.77 19.53 10.37
CA PRO A 174 -20.78 20.56 10.29
C PRO A 174 -20.54 21.60 11.40
N SER A 175 -19.67 22.56 11.11
CA SER A 175 -19.29 23.69 11.97
C SER A 175 -19.68 24.98 11.26
N VAL A 176 -20.26 25.91 12.02
CA VAL A 176 -20.64 27.27 11.58
C VAL A 176 -19.39 28.16 11.40
N GLU A 177 -18.28 27.80 12.05
CA GLU A 177 -16.99 28.45 11.85
C GLU A 177 -16.30 27.86 10.63
N ALA A 178 -16.09 28.70 9.63
CA ALA A 178 -15.21 28.39 8.52
C ALA A 178 -13.80 28.10 9.08
N ASN A 179 -13.37 26.83 8.95
CA ASN A 179 -11.99 26.39 9.08
C ASN A 179 -11.54 26.00 10.51
N ARG A 180 -11.99 24.83 10.98
CA ARG A 180 -11.56 24.23 12.26
C ARG A 180 -10.04 24.01 12.29
N MET A 181 -9.44 24.18 13.46
CA MET A 181 -8.04 23.86 13.71
C MET A 181 -7.89 22.38 14.11
N ILE A 182 -6.94 21.68 13.51
CA ILE A 182 -6.61 20.28 13.80
C ILE A 182 -5.26 20.19 14.52
N ARG A 183 -5.15 19.29 15.49
CA ARG A 183 -3.91 18.93 16.20
C ARG A 183 -3.50 17.49 15.98
N THR A 184 -4.46 16.62 15.69
CA THR A 184 -4.26 15.19 15.49
C THR A 184 -4.87 14.75 14.17
N TYR A 185 -4.26 13.75 13.53
CA TYR A 185 -4.84 13.15 12.34
C TYR A 185 -4.50 11.67 12.28
N ALA A 186 -5.44 10.88 11.77
CA ALA A 186 -5.29 9.45 11.59
C ALA A 186 -5.26 9.13 10.09
N VAL A 187 -4.27 8.33 9.66
CA VAL A 187 -4.10 7.92 8.27
C VAL A 187 -4.21 6.41 8.15
N CYS A 188 -4.81 5.94 7.07
CA CYS A 188 -4.66 4.57 6.59
C CYS A 188 -4.83 4.59 5.07
N ALA A 189 -3.76 4.35 4.32
CA ALA A 189 -3.83 4.24 2.87
C ALA A 189 -4.72 3.04 2.45
N GLY A 190 -5.28 3.11 1.24
CA GLY A 190 -6.24 2.11 0.75
C GLY A 190 -7.57 2.14 1.52
N SER A 191 -8.22 0.98 1.65
CA SER A 191 -9.49 0.79 2.36
C SER A 191 -9.30 0.77 3.88
N GLY A 192 -9.14 1.94 4.50
CA GLY A 192 -8.76 2.07 5.90
C GLY A 192 -9.90 2.19 6.92
N ALA A 193 -11.17 2.09 6.51
CA ALA A 193 -12.30 2.34 7.39
C ALA A 193 -12.30 1.47 8.67
N SER A 194 -11.96 0.19 8.55
CA SER A 194 -11.86 -0.75 9.68
C SER A 194 -10.72 -0.40 10.64
N VAL A 195 -9.59 0.07 10.11
CA VAL A 195 -8.41 0.49 10.88
C VAL A 195 -8.69 1.79 11.65
N LEU A 196 -9.37 2.74 11.00
CA LEU A 196 -9.66 4.05 11.58
C LEU A 196 -10.84 4.04 12.58
N LYS A 197 -11.62 2.96 12.60
CA LYS A 197 -12.82 2.84 13.44
C LYS A 197 -12.49 3.01 14.92
N GLY A 198 -13.14 3.98 15.56
CA GLY A 198 -13.00 4.26 17.00
C GLY A 198 -11.74 5.04 17.39
N VAL A 199 -10.86 5.35 16.44
CA VAL A 199 -9.71 6.22 16.67
C VAL A 199 -10.20 7.63 16.94
N GLN A 200 -9.67 8.31 17.96
CA GLN A 200 -9.96 9.71 18.24
C GLN A 200 -8.89 10.58 17.57
N ALA A 201 -9.27 11.27 16.49
CA ALA A 201 -8.41 12.20 15.77
C ALA A 201 -9.23 13.39 15.26
N ASP A 202 -8.58 14.53 15.02
CA ASP A 202 -9.29 15.70 14.49
C ASP A 202 -9.65 15.54 13.01
N MET A 203 -8.82 14.81 12.26
CA MET A 203 -8.96 14.52 10.84
C MET A 203 -8.64 13.05 10.55
N TYR A 204 -9.34 12.46 9.57
CA TYR A 204 -9.11 11.10 9.09
C TYR A 204 -8.77 11.15 7.60
N ILE A 205 -7.78 10.37 7.18
CA ILE A 205 -7.24 10.36 5.83
C ILE A 205 -7.16 8.92 5.35
N THR A 206 -7.96 8.56 4.35
CA THR A 206 -7.99 7.21 3.79
C THR A 206 -8.63 7.20 2.41
N GLY A 207 -8.54 6.07 1.71
CA GLY A 207 -9.29 5.80 0.49
C GLY A 207 -10.51 4.92 0.74
N GLU A 208 -11.31 4.71 -0.30
CA GLU A 208 -12.33 3.65 -0.41
C GLU A 208 -13.35 3.54 0.75
N MET A 209 -13.61 4.61 1.51
CA MET A 209 -14.69 4.60 2.50
C MET A 209 -16.05 4.49 1.83
N SER A 210 -16.85 3.52 2.25
CA SER A 210 -18.26 3.43 1.85
C SER A 210 -19.10 4.53 2.51
N HIS A 211 -20.26 4.82 1.94
CA HIS A 211 -21.21 5.78 2.50
C HIS A 211 -21.51 5.47 3.98
N HIS A 212 -21.77 4.21 4.33
CA HIS A 212 -22.09 3.82 5.71
C HIS A 212 -20.92 3.95 6.70
N GLU A 213 -19.70 4.05 6.21
CA GLU A 213 -18.50 4.26 7.03
C GLU A 213 -18.18 5.75 7.20
N THR A 214 -18.71 6.63 6.34
CA THR A 214 -18.52 8.08 6.40
C THR A 214 -19.57 8.77 7.28
N PHE A 215 -19.63 8.51 8.59
CA PHE A 215 -20.55 9.24 9.50
C PHE A 215 -20.05 9.36 10.94
#